data_AF-A0A2V6DDJ9-F1
#
_entry.id   AF-A0A2V6DDJ9-F1
#
_cell.length_a   1.000
_cell.length_b   1.000
_cell.length_c   1.000
_cell.angle_alpha   90.00
_cell.angle_beta   90.00
_cell.angle_gamma   90.00
#
_symmetry.space_group_name_H-M   'P 1'
#
loop_
_entity.id
_entity.type
_entity.pdbx_description
1 polymer ?
#
loop_
_entity_poly.entity_id
_entity_poly.type
_entity_poly.pdbx_seq_one_letter_code
_entity_poly.pdbx_strand_id
1 'polypeptide(L)'
;MTKDLFIGIWVVPISALILSSCDTPVGQGAAWGAATGAIIGGAATGNVRAASIGAAAGAAAGALTGAAIQQDQAARYGPPPPGGYPYARWAGTPGLYYSPYTGRVYDLRGVPPGGLTRDVDTGRLFRKP
;
A
#
# COMPACT_ATOMS: atom_id res chain seq x y z
N MET A 1 -5.83 33.63 9.61
CA MET A 1 -4.69 32.69 9.49
C MET A 1 -4.90 31.36 10.21
N THR A 2 -5.46 31.29 11.43
CA THR A 2 -5.68 30.01 12.13
C THR A 2 -6.88 29.20 11.64
N LYS A 3 -7.94 29.83 11.12
CA LYS A 3 -9.16 29.13 10.64
C LYS A 3 -8.92 28.33 9.35
N ASP A 4 -8.10 28.85 8.44
CA ASP A 4 -7.76 28.19 7.17
C ASP A 4 -6.84 26.98 7.39
N LEU A 5 -5.98 27.07 8.41
CA LEU A 5 -5.11 25.98 8.86
C LEU A 5 -5.91 24.85 9.50
N PHE A 6 -6.96 25.17 10.29
CA PHE A 6 -7.88 24.18 10.86
C PHE A 6 -8.71 23.47 9.77
N ILE A 7 -9.22 24.20 8.77
CA ILE A 7 -9.93 23.55 7.65
C ILE A 7 -8.98 22.63 6.89
N GLY A 8 -7.74 23.05 6.61
CA GLY A 8 -6.73 22.19 6.00
C GLY A 8 -6.41 20.93 6.82
N ILE A 9 -6.26 21.08 8.14
CA ILE A 9 -5.91 19.96 9.03
C ILE A 9 -7.03 18.94 9.21
N TRP A 10 -8.29 19.33 9.00
CA TRP A 10 -9.46 18.45 9.07
C TRP A 10 -9.87 17.90 7.70
N VAL A 11 -9.74 18.68 6.62
CA VAL A 11 -10.10 18.26 5.26
C VAL A 11 -9.09 17.27 4.68
N VAL A 12 -7.79 17.48 4.91
CA VAL A 12 -6.74 16.57 4.41
C VAL A 12 -6.89 15.12 4.94
N PRO A 13 -7.08 14.87 6.26
CA PRO A 13 -7.30 13.51 6.73
C PRO A 13 -8.65 12.96 6.26
N ILE A 14 -9.73 13.75 6.24
CA ILE A 14 -11.05 13.28 5.76
C ILE A 14 -10.98 12.84 4.29
N SER A 15 -10.29 13.59 3.43
CA SER A 15 -10.05 13.18 2.04
C SER A 15 -9.15 11.96 1.94
N ALA A 16 -8.11 11.85 2.78
CA ALA A 16 -7.26 10.67 2.86
C ALA A 16 -8.02 9.41 3.31
N LEU A 17 -9.01 9.52 4.20
CA LEU A 17 -9.86 8.40 4.60
C LEU A 17 -10.73 7.88 3.44
N ILE A 18 -11.20 8.76 2.57
CA ILE A 18 -12.01 8.39 1.39
C ILE A 18 -11.12 7.74 0.30
N LEU A 19 -9.93 8.28 0.08
CA LEU A 19 -8.94 7.73 -0.86
C LEU A 19 -8.31 6.42 -0.38
N SER A 20 -8.11 6.26 0.93
CA SER A 20 -7.60 5.01 1.54
C SER A 20 -8.59 3.86 1.46
N SER A 21 -9.86 4.12 1.15
CA SER A 21 -10.86 3.07 0.97
C SER A 21 -10.65 2.26 -0.32
N CYS A 22 -9.82 2.75 -1.25
CA CYS A 22 -9.25 2.00 -2.36
C CYS A 22 -7.74 1.91 -2.15
N ASP A 23 -7.32 0.92 -1.36
CA ASP A 23 -5.94 0.65 -0.93
C ASP A 23 -5.03 0.28 -2.12
N THR A 24 -4.78 1.25 -2.97
CA THR A 24 -3.99 1.12 -4.18
C THR A 24 -2.59 1.66 -3.93
N PRO A 25 -1.53 0.91 -4.28
CA PRO A 25 -0.14 1.39 -4.26
C PRO A 25 0.04 2.79 -4.86
N VAL A 26 -0.74 3.10 -5.90
CA VAL A 26 -0.79 4.41 -6.59
C VAL A 26 -1.22 5.54 -5.65
N GLY A 27 -2.33 5.35 -4.92
CA GLY A 27 -2.90 6.38 -4.05
C GLY A 27 -2.01 6.69 -2.85
N GLN A 28 -1.43 5.66 -2.23
CA GLN A 28 -0.50 5.83 -1.11
C GLN A 28 0.78 6.56 -1.53
N GLY A 29 1.37 6.18 -2.68
CA GLY A 29 2.54 6.85 -3.24
C GLY A 29 2.26 8.31 -3.58
N ALA A 30 1.13 8.59 -4.24
CA ALA A 30 0.72 9.94 -4.60
C ALA A 30 0.47 10.82 -3.36
N ALA A 31 -0.18 10.30 -2.32
CA ALA A 31 -0.47 11.04 -1.10
C ALA A 31 0.82 11.43 -0.36
N TRP A 32 1.74 10.49 -0.16
CA TRP A 32 3.03 10.76 0.49
C TRP A 32 3.91 11.69 -0.33
N GLY A 33 3.92 11.52 -1.66
CA GLY A 33 4.62 12.42 -2.56
C GLY A 33 4.04 13.84 -2.50
N ALA A 34 2.72 13.99 -2.51
CA ALA A 34 2.05 15.28 -2.42
C ALA A 34 2.35 15.99 -1.10
N ALA A 35 2.23 15.28 0.03
CA ALA A 35 2.51 15.82 1.35
C ALA A 35 3.97 16.29 1.47
N THR A 36 4.91 15.44 1.05
CA THR A 36 6.35 15.74 1.12
C THR A 36 6.71 16.90 0.19
N GLY A 37 6.20 16.90 -1.04
CA GLY A 37 6.42 17.96 -2.00
C GLY A 37 5.81 19.31 -1.57
N ALA A 38 4.65 19.29 -0.91
CA ALA A 38 4.04 20.49 -0.35
C ALA A 38 4.89 21.11 0.76
N ILE A 39 5.41 20.27 1.66
CA ILE A 39 6.28 20.71 2.76
C ILE A 39 7.58 21.31 2.21
N ILE A 40 8.24 20.61 1.27
CA ILE A 40 9.50 21.08 0.67
C ILE A 40 9.26 22.38 -0.11
N GLY A 41 8.23 22.43 -0.96
CA GLY A 41 7.90 23.62 -1.76
C GLY A 41 7.51 24.83 -0.89
N GLY A 42 6.77 24.59 0.18
CA GLY A 42 6.37 25.61 1.15
C GLY A 42 7.55 26.11 2.00
N ALA A 43 8.41 25.21 2.48
CA ALA A 43 9.56 25.55 3.31
C ALA A 43 10.68 26.25 2.52
N ALA A 44 10.90 25.85 1.26
CA ALA A 44 11.99 26.39 0.44
C ALA A 44 11.75 27.83 -0.04
N THR A 45 10.49 28.27 -0.16
CA THR A 45 10.17 29.58 -0.77
C THR A 45 9.20 30.43 0.05
N GLY A 46 8.60 29.89 1.11
CA GLY A 46 7.62 30.59 1.95
C GLY A 46 6.30 30.93 1.23
N ASN A 47 6.04 30.36 0.05
CA ASN A 47 4.88 30.68 -0.77
C ASN A 47 4.00 29.44 -1.02
N VAL A 48 2.69 29.60 -0.81
CA VAL A 48 1.65 28.59 -1.11
C VAL A 48 1.68 28.10 -2.56
N ARG A 49 2.13 28.92 -3.52
CA ARG A 49 2.32 28.49 -4.92
C ARG A 49 3.38 27.43 -5.08
N ALA A 50 4.50 27.54 -4.38
CA ALA A 50 5.55 26.55 -4.45
C ALA A 50 5.16 25.28 -3.69
N ALA A 51 4.42 25.41 -2.59
CA ALA A 51 3.79 24.27 -1.92
C ALA A 51 2.83 23.53 -2.86
N SER A 52 1.98 24.23 -3.63
CA SER A 52 1.08 23.57 -4.58
C SER A 52 1.81 22.91 -5.75
N ILE A 53 2.88 23.54 -6.26
CA ILE A 53 3.71 22.96 -7.35
C ILE A 53 4.45 21.71 -6.84
N GLY A 54 5.03 21.79 -5.64
CA GLY A 54 5.68 20.64 -5.01
C GLY A 54 4.69 19.52 -4.71
N ALA A 55 3.48 19.84 -4.24
CA ALA A 55 2.42 18.87 -4.03
C ALA A 55 2.01 18.16 -5.33
N ALA A 56 1.80 18.92 -6.42
CA ALA A 56 1.43 18.36 -7.70
C ALA A 56 2.54 17.48 -8.30
N ALA A 57 3.79 17.93 -8.24
CA ALA A 57 4.93 17.18 -8.74
C ALA A 57 5.18 15.91 -7.91
N GLY A 58 5.10 16.00 -6.58
CA GLY A 58 5.22 14.87 -5.68
C GLY A 58 4.07 13.87 -5.83
N ALA A 59 2.83 14.35 -6.01
CA ALA A 59 1.67 13.51 -6.30
C ALA A 59 1.85 12.73 -7.61
N ALA A 60 2.30 13.42 -8.68
CA ALA A 60 2.53 12.79 -9.97
C ALA A 60 3.65 11.73 -9.89
N ALA A 61 4.78 12.06 -9.26
CA ALA A 61 5.88 11.12 -9.07
C ALA A 61 5.47 9.90 -8.23
N GLY A 62 4.74 10.14 -7.14
CA GLY A 62 4.20 9.10 -6.27
C GLY A 62 3.17 8.21 -6.97
N ALA A 63 2.29 8.79 -7.78
CA ALA A 63 1.32 8.06 -8.59
C ALA A 63 2.00 7.20 -9.66
N LEU A 64 2.97 7.75 -10.38
CA LEU A 64 3.73 7.00 -11.39
C LEU A 64 4.50 5.83 -10.77
N THR A 65 5.14 6.07 -9.61
CA THR A 65 5.86 5.02 -8.89
C THR A 65 4.91 3.93 -8.39
N GLY A 66 3.79 4.32 -7.77
CA GLY A 66 2.78 3.35 -7.33
C GLY A 66 2.14 2.60 -8.50
N ALA A 67 1.97 3.25 -9.66
CA ALA A 67 1.47 2.59 -10.87
C ALA A 67 2.49 1.58 -11.41
N ALA A 68 3.78 1.94 -11.45
CA ALA A 68 4.84 1.03 -11.84
C ALA A 68 4.93 -0.19 -10.91
N ILE A 69 4.82 0.03 -9.59
CA ILE A 69 4.78 -1.05 -8.60
C ILE A 69 3.55 -1.94 -8.83
N GLN A 70 2.39 -1.35 -9.10
CA GLN A 70 1.17 -2.12 -9.33
C GLN A 70 1.25 -2.95 -10.63
N GLN A 71 1.85 -2.42 -11.68
CA GLN A 71 2.12 -3.17 -12.91
C GLN A 71 3.14 -4.29 -12.69
N ASP A 72 4.23 -4.03 -11.96
CA ASP A 72 5.22 -5.05 -11.59
C ASP A 72 4.59 -6.14 -10.71
N GLN A 73 3.72 -5.75 -9.76
CA GLN A 73 3.00 -6.69 -8.93
C GLN A 73 1.98 -7.51 -9.73
N ALA A 74 1.25 -6.90 -10.67
CA ALA A 74 0.34 -7.61 -11.55
C ALA A 74 1.10 -8.60 -12.46
N ALA A 75 2.27 -8.20 -12.96
CA ALA A 75 3.13 -9.04 -13.79
C ALA A 75 3.80 -10.19 -13.00
N ARG A 76 4.20 -9.96 -11.74
CA ARG A 76 4.87 -10.95 -10.88
C ARG A 76 3.91 -11.87 -10.12
N TYR A 77 2.77 -11.36 -9.67
CA TYR A 77 1.88 -12.04 -8.73
C TYR A 77 0.49 -12.35 -9.30
N GLY A 78 0.16 -11.81 -10.48
CA GLY A 78 -1.18 -11.88 -11.07
C GLY A 78 -2.16 -10.94 -10.36
N PRO A 79 -3.28 -10.58 -11.02
CA PRO A 79 -4.31 -9.75 -10.40
C PRO A 79 -4.83 -10.45 -9.13
N PRO A 80 -5.01 -9.72 -8.00
CA PRO A 80 -5.55 -10.30 -6.78
C PRO A 80 -6.93 -10.92 -7.09
N PRO A 81 -7.17 -12.20 -6.76
CA PRO A 81 -8.43 -12.84 -7.06
C PRO A 81 -9.58 -12.12 -6.33
N PRO A 82 -10.74 -11.90 -6.99
CA PRO A 82 -11.93 -11.36 -6.33
C PRO A 82 -12.33 -12.31 -5.19
N GLY A 83 -12.10 -11.88 -3.95
CA GLY A 83 -12.25 -12.72 -2.74
C GLY A 83 -11.00 -12.83 -1.86
N GLY A 84 -9.85 -12.29 -2.30
CA GLY A 84 -8.62 -12.26 -1.52
C GLY A 84 -7.85 -13.58 -1.53
N TYR A 85 -6.72 -13.60 -0.82
CA TYR A 85 -5.88 -14.80 -0.72
C TYR A 85 -6.40 -15.74 0.37
N PRO A 86 -6.54 -17.04 0.09
CA PRO A 86 -6.98 -18.01 1.08
C PRO A 86 -5.98 -18.12 2.24
N TYR A 87 -6.49 -18.35 3.43
CA TYR A 87 -5.67 -18.56 4.63
C TYR A 87 -5.02 -19.95 4.61
N ALA A 88 -3.79 -20.01 5.07
CA ALA A 88 -3.07 -21.25 5.32
C ALA A 88 -3.71 -21.98 6.49
N ARG A 89 -3.79 -23.31 6.40
CA ARG A 89 -4.36 -24.14 7.46
C ARG A 89 -3.28 -24.52 8.46
N TRP A 90 -3.55 -24.42 9.76
CA TRP A 90 -2.57 -24.81 10.78
C TRP A 90 -2.18 -26.29 10.65
N ALA A 91 -0.88 -26.59 10.68
CA ALA A 91 -0.35 -27.92 10.35
C ALA A 91 -0.04 -28.82 11.55
N GLY A 92 -0.58 -28.52 12.74
CA GLY A 92 -0.28 -29.31 13.95
C GLY A 92 0.99 -28.87 14.69
N THR A 93 1.91 -28.20 14.00
CA THR A 93 3.18 -27.72 14.58
C THR A 93 3.21 -26.19 14.61
N PRO A 94 3.65 -25.55 15.72
CA PRO A 94 3.77 -24.10 15.80
C PRO A 94 4.62 -23.53 14.66
N GLY A 95 4.04 -22.63 13.89
CA GLY A 95 4.74 -21.98 12.78
C GLY A 95 4.72 -22.75 11.46
N LEU A 96 4.28 -24.01 11.44
CA LEU A 96 4.06 -24.76 10.21
C LEU A 96 2.59 -24.66 9.78
N TYR A 97 2.36 -24.35 8.51
CA TYR A 97 1.02 -24.24 7.94
C TYR A 97 0.94 -24.95 6.59
N TYR A 98 -0.20 -25.57 6.33
CA TYR A 98 -0.54 -26.17 5.06
C TYR A 98 -0.98 -25.09 4.08
N SER A 99 -0.39 -25.11 2.88
CA SER A 99 -0.88 -24.33 1.75
C SER A 99 -2.29 -24.79 1.37
N PRO A 100 -3.22 -23.86 1.10
CA PRO A 100 -4.60 -24.19 0.73
C PRO A 100 -4.73 -24.77 -0.70
N TYR A 101 -3.66 -24.76 -1.50
CA TYR A 101 -3.68 -25.24 -2.89
C TYR A 101 -3.14 -26.65 -3.04
N THR A 102 -1.95 -26.93 -2.53
CA THR A 102 -1.27 -28.23 -2.69
C THR A 102 -1.26 -29.07 -1.43
N GLY A 103 -1.67 -28.51 -0.30
CA GLY A 103 -1.56 -29.18 1.00
C GLY A 103 -0.13 -29.37 1.47
N ARG A 104 0.86 -28.67 0.90
CA ARG A 104 2.25 -28.72 1.38
C ARG A 104 2.44 -27.89 2.64
N VAL A 105 3.35 -28.36 3.49
CA VAL A 105 3.73 -27.67 4.72
C VAL A 105 4.76 -26.59 4.41
N TYR A 106 4.45 -25.37 4.84
CA TYR A 106 5.34 -24.22 4.81
C TYR A 106 5.65 -23.73 6.21
N ASP A 107 6.91 -23.37 6.44
CA ASP A 107 7.34 -22.70 7.65
C ASP A 107 7.08 -21.20 7.55
N LEU A 108 6.06 -20.74 8.28
CA LEU A 108 5.62 -19.35 8.33
C LEU A 108 6.09 -18.64 9.60
N ARG A 109 7.09 -19.15 10.33
CA ARG A 109 7.62 -18.49 11.54
C ARG A 109 8.17 -17.09 11.28
N GLY A 110 8.83 -16.90 10.13
CA GLY A 110 9.34 -15.60 9.70
C GLY A 110 8.30 -14.66 9.08
N VAL A 111 7.07 -15.13 8.88
CA VAL A 111 6.02 -14.35 8.22
C VAL A 111 5.10 -13.73 9.27
N PRO A 112 4.89 -12.40 9.25
CA PRO A 112 3.97 -11.76 10.19
C PRO A 112 2.52 -12.26 10.01
N PRO A 113 1.66 -12.17 11.04
CA PRO A 113 0.24 -12.54 10.92
C PRO A 113 -0.43 -11.77 9.78
N GLY A 114 -1.19 -12.46 8.92
CA GLY A 114 -1.76 -11.88 7.70
C GLY A 114 -0.77 -11.68 6.53
N GLY A 115 0.51 -12.00 6.73
CA GLY A 115 1.53 -11.95 5.70
C GLY A 115 1.28 -12.98 4.59
N LEU A 116 1.66 -12.61 3.36
CA LEU A 116 1.49 -13.43 2.17
C LEU A 116 2.72 -14.31 1.97
N THR A 117 2.49 -15.59 1.70
CA THR A 117 3.53 -16.56 1.35
C THR A 117 3.17 -17.24 0.04
N ARG A 118 4.18 -17.58 -0.75
CA ARG A 118 4.03 -18.20 -2.06
C ARG A 118 4.14 -19.71 -1.96
N ASP A 119 3.19 -20.42 -2.55
CA ASP A 119 3.30 -21.85 -2.80
C ASP A 119 4.26 -22.07 -3.98
N VAL A 120 5.33 -22.85 -3.77
CA VAL A 120 6.37 -23.16 -4.75
C VAL A 120 5.81 -23.94 -5.94
N ASP A 121 4.83 -24.81 -5.73
CA ASP A 121 4.34 -25.71 -6.77
C ASP A 121 3.33 -25.05 -7.70
N THR A 122 2.43 -24.23 -7.14
CA THR A 122 1.38 -23.55 -7.92
C THR A 122 1.72 -22.11 -8.23
N GLY A 123 2.75 -21.55 -7.58
CA GLY A 123 3.10 -20.14 -7.66
C GLY A 123 2.09 -19.19 -7.01
N ARG A 124 1.02 -19.72 -6.40
CA ARG A 124 -0.09 -18.93 -5.84
C ARG A 124 0.22 -18.46 -4.43
N LEU A 125 -0.28 -17.28 -4.06
CA LEU A 125 -0.10 -16.68 -2.75
C LEU A 125 -1.20 -17.13 -1.78
N PHE A 126 -0.82 -17.34 -0.52
CA PHE A 126 -1.73 -17.65 0.58
C PHE A 126 -1.38 -16.81 1.81
N ARG A 127 -2.37 -16.53 2.66
CA ARG A 127 -2.17 -15.74 3.89
C ARG A 127 -1.83 -16.62 5.08
N LYS A 128 -0.89 -16.20 5.90
CA LYS A 128 -0.77 -16.73 7.27
C LYS A 128 -1.99 -16.27 8.08
N PRO A 129 -2.70 -17.18 8.78
CA PRO A 129 -3.78 -16.80 9.69
C PRO A 129 -3.26 -16.00 10.90
#